data_AF-A0A9W9JLT4-F1
#
_entry.id   AF-A0A9W9JLT4-F1
#
_cell.length_a   1.000
_cell.length_b   1.000
_cell.length_c   1.000
_cell.angle_alpha   90.00
_cell.angle_beta   90.00
_cell.angle_gamma   90.00
#
_symmetry.space_group_name_H-M   'P 1'
#
loop_
_entity.id
_entity.type
_entity.pdbx_description
1 polymer ?
#
loop_
_entity_poly.entity_id
_entity_poly.type
_entity_poly.pdbx_seq_one_letter_code
_entity_poly.pdbx_strand_id
1 'polypeptide(L)'
;MNCLEQHRAVVGLSTITLLAASLWAIYRIQSESELPDISARIDSILKDTPLIDGHNDLPYLLRIELQNKIMMFVKRFLNATHPESADVETVVDHIMHIVELAGWDHVGIGGDFDGTVTLANGIHSVADYPKLLEAVMRRGATDKQIRKLIGENILRVWSQNEQNAEKFASEKPIEDVWEGRSWSRWNNPLPNMIPGNPDRIQALEYP
;
A
#
# COMPACT_ATOMS: atom_id res chain seq x y z
N MET A 1 17.37 -13.16 -55.00
CA MET A 1 17.31 -13.63 -53.60
C MET A 1 16.65 -15.01 -53.59
N ASN A 2 17.39 -16.03 -53.15
CA ASN A 2 17.01 -17.43 -53.31
C ASN A 2 16.06 -17.89 -52.17
N CYS A 3 15.07 -18.71 -52.53
CA CYS A 3 14.08 -19.34 -51.64
C CYS A 3 14.68 -20.03 -50.39
N LEU A 4 15.94 -20.48 -50.49
CA LEU A 4 16.69 -21.10 -49.38
C LEU A 4 17.07 -20.13 -48.25
N GLU A 5 17.28 -18.84 -48.53
CA GLU A 5 17.60 -17.85 -47.47
C GLU A 5 16.35 -17.45 -46.68
N GLN A 6 15.20 -17.38 -47.34
CA GLN A 6 13.91 -17.09 -46.71
C GLN A 6 13.49 -18.20 -45.74
N HIS A 7 13.71 -19.48 -46.09
CA HIS A 7 13.44 -20.60 -45.19
C HIS A 7 14.35 -20.61 -43.95
N ARG A 8 15.64 -20.24 -44.09
CA ARG A 8 16.57 -20.17 -42.95
C ARG A 8 16.21 -19.05 -41.97
N ALA A 9 15.76 -17.91 -42.47
CA ALA A 9 15.34 -16.78 -41.65
C ALA A 9 14.07 -17.08 -40.84
N VAL A 10 13.07 -17.75 -41.45
CA VAL A 10 11.80 -18.10 -40.78
C VAL A 10 12.02 -19.19 -39.72
N VAL A 11 12.87 -20.18 -39.97
CA VAL A 11 13.23 -21.21 -38.97
C VAL A 11 14.05 -20.60 -37.83
N GLY A 12 14.93 -19.62 -38.12
CA GLY A 12 15.68 -18.86 -37.12
C GLY A 12 14.79 -18.02 -36.20
N LEU A 13 13.80 -17.29 -36.74
CA LEU A 13 12.85 -16.54 -35.91
C LEU A 13 11.95 -17.45 -35.06
N SER A 14 11.51 -18.58 -35.62
CA SER A 14 10.63 -19.53 -34.92
C SER A 14 11.34 -20.25 -33.75
N THR A 15 12.64 -20.51 -33.89
CA THR A 15 13.44 -21.12 -32.83
C THR A 15 13.78 -20.13 -31.70
N ILE A 16 14.01 -18.85 -32.03
CA ILE A 16 14.24 -17.78 -31.03
C ILE A 16 12.98 -17.52 -30.19
N THR A 17 11.79 -17.48 -30.81
CA THR A 17 10.53 -17.28 -30.07
C THR A 17 10.18 -18.47 -29.17
N LEU A 18 10.42 -19.70 -29.63
CA LEU A 18 10.26 -20.90 -28.82
C LEU A 18 11.23 -20.93 -27.63
N LEU A 19 12.49 -20.52 -27.82
CA LEU A 19 13.49 -20.39 -26.75
C LEU A 19 13.11 -19.30 -25.74
N ALA A 20 12.63 -18.13 -26.21
CA ALA A 20 12.16 -17.07 -25.32
C ALA A 20 10.92 -17.48 -24.51
N ALA A 21 9.96 -18.17 -25.13
CA ALA A 21 8.77 -18.68 -24.45
C ALA A 21 9.10 -19.78 -23.44
N SER A 22 10.07 -20.65 -23.74
CA SER A 22 10.52 -21.70 -22.82
C SER A 22 11.37 -21.14 -21.69
N LEU A 23 12.23 -20.14 -21.93
CA LEU A 23 12.92 -19.41 -20.87
C LEU A 23 11.94 -18.66 -19.95
N TRP A 24 10.89 -18.05 -20.52
CA TRP A 24 9.83 -17.40 -19.75
C TRP A 24 9.02 -18.42 -18.94
N ALA A 25 8.71 -19.59 -19.51
CA ALA A 25 8.05 -20.67 -18.79
C ALA A 25 8.93 -21.25 -17.67
N ILE A 26 10.23 -21.43 -17.90
CA ILE A 26 11.19 -21.88 -16.88
C ILE A 26 11.31 -20.83 -15.77
N TYR A 27 11.44 -19.55 -16.10
CA TYR A 27 11.43 -18.45 -15.14
C TYR A 27 10.15 -18.44 -14.30
N ARG A 28 8.99 -18.64 -14.95
CA ARG A 28 7.69 -18.72 -14.27
C ARG A 28 7.60 -19.92 -13.33
N ILE A 29 8.05 -21.10 -13.75
CA ILE A 29 8.09 -22.31 -12.93
C ILE A 29 9.06 -22.15 -11.74
N GLN A 30 10.22 -21.52 -11.95
CA GLN A 30 11.14 -21.19 -10.86
C GLN A 30 10.51 -20.23 -9.86
N SER A 31 9.82 -19.19 -10.34
CA SER A 31 9.11 -18.23 -9.47
C SER A 31 7.99 -18.87 -8.64
N GLU A 32 7.30 -19.88 -9.17
CA GLU A 32 6.27 -20.62 -8.43
C GLU A 32 6.85 -21.54 -7.33
N SER A 33 8.12 -21.96 -7.46
CA SER A 33 8.81 -22.77 -6.44
C SER A 33 9.33 -21.97 -5.24
N GLU A 34 9.37 -20.64 -5.32
CA GLU A 34 9.79 -19.74 -4.23
C GLU A 34 8.66 -19.42 -3.23
N LEU A 35 7.41 -19.81 -3.53
CA LEU A 35 6.23 -19.52 -2.70
C LEU A 35 6.33 -20.03 -1.23
N PRO A 36 6.87 -21.23 -0.95
CA PRO A 36 7.02 -21.69 0.44
C PRO A 36 8.02 -20.85 1.24
N ASP A 37 9.05 -20.31 0.58
CA ASP A 37 10.07 -19.46 1.21
C ASP A 37 9.51 -18.07 1.52
N ILE A 38 8.79 -17.46 0.57
CA ILE A 38 8.21 -16.12 0.75
C ILE A 38 7.17 -16.11 1.89
N SER A 39 6.26 -17.10 1.94
CA SER A 39 5.27 -17.18 3.01
C SER A 39 5.93 -17.32 4.40
N ALA A 40 6.95 -18.17 4.52
CA ALA A 40 7.67 -18.35 5.78
C ALA A 40 8.43 -17.09 6.22
N ARG A 41 9.00 -16.35 5.25
CA ARG A 41 9.66 -15.07 5.50
C ARG A 41 8.66 -14.02 5.96
N ILE A 42 7.49 -13.92 5.34
CA ILE A 42 6.42 -13.01 5.76
C ILE A 42 5.97 -13.34 7.18
N ASP A 43 5.72 -14.61 7.49
CA ASP A 43 5.34 -15.04 8.84
C ASP A 43 6.40 -14.69 9.88
N SER A 44 7.68 -14.85 9.53
CA SER A 44 8.79 -14.44 10.41
C SER A 44 8.82 -12.94 10.63
N ILE A 45 8.65 -12.14 9.57
CA ILE A 45 8.67 -10.68 9.65
C ILE A 45 7.50 -10.17 10.49
N LEU A 46 6.28 -10.67 10.27
CA LEU A 46 5.08 -10.23 10.99
C LEU A 46 5.09 -10.64 12.47
N LYS A 47 5.89 -11.65 12.86
CA LYS A 47 6.13 -11.98 14.27
C LYS A 47 7.04 -10.98 14.97
N ASP A 48 8.07 -10.49 14.27
CA ASP A 48 9.14 -9.68 14.85
C ASP A 48 8.93 -8.17 14.64
N THR A 49 8.10 -7.77 13.68
CA THR A 49 7.89 -6.38 13.30
C THR A 49 6.39 -6.08 13.28
N PRO A 50 5.92 -5.13 14.11
CA PRO A 50 4.51 -4.79 14.15
C PRO A 50 4.09 -4.19 12.81
N LEU A 51 3.04 -4.74 12.22
CA LEU A 51 2.36 -4.12 11.10
C LEU A 51 1.53 -2.95 11.62
N ILE A 52 1.87 -1.75 11.18
CA ILE A 52 1.19 -0.52 11.55
C ILE A 52 0.60 0.08 10.28
N ASP A 53 -0.73 0.07 10.25
CA ASP A 53 -1.54 0.67 9.19
C ASP A 53 -1.94 2.09 9.62
N GLY A 54 -1.49 3.11 8.90
CA GLY A 54 -1.82 4.51 9.17
C GLY A 54 -3.16 4.92 8.58
N HIS A 55 -4.03 5.56 9.38
CA HIS A 55 -5.22 6.28 8.86
C HIS A 55 -4.79 7.65 8.33
N ASN A 56 -5.17 7.98 7.09
CA ASN A 56 -4.46 8.97 6.25
C ASN A 56 -5.21 10.30 6.02
N ASP A 57 -6.01 10.79 6.97
CA ASP A 57 -6.70 12.09 6.81
C ASP A 57 -5.74 13.28 6.68
N LEU A 58 -4.65 13.28 7.46
CA LEU A 58 -3.66 14.36 7.45
C LEU A 58 -2.83 14.36 6.15
N PRO A 59 -2.32 13.20 5.66
CA PRO A 59 -1.79 13.09 4.31
C PRO A 59 -2.79 13.52 3.22
N TYR A 60 -4.07 13.16 3.28
CA TYR A 60 -5.08 13.59 2.29
C TYR A 60 -5.19 15.11 2.18
N LEU A 61 -5.20 15.82 3.31
CA LEU A 61 -5.14 17.29 3.35
C LEU A 61 -3.83 17.82 2.76
N LEU A 62 -2.69 17.20 3.06
CA LEU A 62 -1.39 17.59 2.49
C LEU A 62 -1.30 17.27 0.98
N ARG A 63 -1.98 16.24 0.46
CA ARG A 63 -2.08 15.97 -0.99
C ARG A 63 -2.82 17.10 -1.71
N ILE A 64 -3.97 17.51 -1.17
CA ILE A 64 -4.79 18.57 -1.78
C ILE A 64 -3.99 19.87 -1.84
N GLU A 65 -3.31 20.22 -0.74
CA GLU A 65 -2.63 21.51 -0.61
C GLU A 65 -1.20 21.52 -1.17
N LEU A 66 -0.47 20.39 -1.15
CA LEU A 66 0.95 20.31 -1.51
C LEU A 66 1.27 19.38 -2.69
N GLN A 67 0.26 18.83 -3.38
CA GLN A 67 0.42 17.87 -4.49
C GLN A 67 1.30 16.64 -4.16
N ASN A 68 1.35 16.25 -2.88
CA ASN A 68 2.21 15.18 -2.42
C ASN A 68 1.63 13.79 -2.78
N LYS A 69 2.50 12.80 -3.02
CA LYS A 69 2.08 11.43 -3.41
C LYS A 69 1.94 10.56 -2.16
N ILE A 70 0.70 10.16 -1.86
CA ILE A 70 0.37 9.27 -0.73
C ILE A 70 -0.32 8.03 -1.28
N MET A 71 0.00 6.89 -0.67
CA MET A 71 -0.60 5.61 -0.99
C MET A 71 -1.86 5.36 -0.14
N MET A 72 -2.92 4.91 -0.80
CA MET A 72 -4.17 4.43 -0.20
C MET A 72 -4.64 3.20 -0.98
N PHE A 73 -5.32 2.25 -0.35
CA PHE A 73 -5.86 1.07 -1.07
C PHE A 73 -7.19 1.35 -1.80
N VAL A 74 -7.63 2.60 -1.78
CA VAL A 74 -8.87 3.05 -2.40
C VAL A 74 -8.71 3.19 -3.92
N LYS A 75 -9.53 2.45 -4.68
CA LYS A 75 -9.47 2.32 -6.15
C LYS A 75 -9.22 3.62 -6.92
N ARG A 76 -9.96 4.68 -6.58
CA ARG A 76 -9.91 5.98 -7.27
C ARG A 76 -8.58 6.73 -7.08
N PHE A 77 -7.85 6.46 -5.99
CA PHE A 77 -6.54 7.08 -5.76
C PHE A 77 -5.39 6.25 -6.36
N LEU A 78 -5.61 4.95 -6.53
CA LEU A 78 -4.70 4.05 -7.22
C LEU A 78 -4.73 4.27 -8.74
N ASN A 79 -5.93 4.34 -9.32
CA ASN A 79 -6.12 4.58 -10.75
C ASN A 79 -7.30 5.53 -10.97
N ALA A 80 -7.00 6.83 -11.12
CA ALA A 80 -8.03 7.85 -11.29
C ALA A 80 -8.80 7.74 -12.62
N THR A 81 -8.17 7.18 -13.67
CA THR A 81 -8.78 7.05 -14.99
C THR A 81 -9.65 5.81 -15.11
N HIS A 82 -9.22 4.70 -14.52
CA HIS A 82 -9.94 3.42 -14.52
C HIS A 82 -9.96 2.78 -13.12
N PRO A 83 -10.71 3.33 -12.15
CA PRO A 83 -10.69 2.88 -10.75
C PRO A 83 -10.99 1.39 -10.58
N GLU A 84 -11.94 0.85 -11.36
CA GLU A 84 -12.33 -0.57 -11.25
C GLU A 84 -11.23 -1.56 -11.66
N SER A 85 -10.21 -1.09 -12.38
CA SER A 85 -9.05 -1.90 -12.74
C SER A 85 -7.97 -1.93 -11.65
N ALA A 86 -8.06 -1.08 -10.62
CA ALA A 86 -7.06 -1.03 -9.57
C ALA A 86 -7.07 -2.33 -8.74
N ASP A 87 -5.90 -2.94 -8.62
CA ASP A 87 -5.65 -4.22 -7.95
C ASP A 87 -4.42 -4.15 -7.04
N VAL A 88 -4.08 -5.28 -6.40
CA VAL A 88 -2.89 -5.38 -5.54
C VAL A 88 -1.59 -5.01 -6.27
N GLU A 89 -1.46 -5.27 -7.56
CA GLU A 89 -0.27 -4.88 -8.33
C GLU A 89 -0.22 -3.37 -8.54
N THR A 90 -1.36 -2.72 -8.76
CA THR A 90 -1.47 -1.27 -8.81
C THR A 90 -1.03 -0.64 -7.47
N VAL A 91 -1.40 -1.27 -6.35
CA VAL A 91 -0.92 -0.91 -5.02
C VAL A 91 0.61 -1.04 -4.99
N VAL A 92 1.19 -2.18 -5.37
CA VAL A 92 2.65 -2.36 -5.39
C VAL A 92 3.36 -1.33 -6.28
N ASP A 93 2.82 -0.99 -7.45
CA ASP A 93 3.41 0.01 -8.34
C ASP A 93 3.52 1.38 -7.66
N HIS A 94 2.53 1.79 -6.85
CA HIS A 94 2.61 3.02 -6.05
C HIS A 94 3.69 2.95 -4.95
N ILE A 95 3.84 1.80 -4.26
CA ILE A 95 4.93 1.59 -3.29
C ILE A 95 6.27 1.78 -4.00
N MET A 96 6.47 1.09 -5.11
CA MET A 96 7.75 1.10 -5.82
C MET A 96 8.05 2.49 -6.39
N HIS A 97 7.04 3.23 -6.84
CA HIS A 97 7.18 4.63 -7.27
C HIS A 97 7.64 5.55 -6.13
N ILE A 98 7.08 5.41 -4.92
CA ILE A 98 7.51 6.20 -3.75
C ILE A 98 8.95 5.81 -3.35
N VAL A 99 9.26 4.52 -3.36
CA VAL A 99 10.60 4.00 -3.10
C VAL A 99 11.62 4.56 -4.10
N GLU A 100 11.28 4.66 -5.38
CA GLU A 100 12.14 5.25 -6.40
C GLU A 100 12.42 6.73 -6.11
N LEU A 101 11.41 7.49 -5.68
CA LEU A 101 11.54 8.92 -5.41
C LEU A 101 12.25 9.26 -4.08
N ALA A 102 11.93 8.53 -3.02
CA ALA A 102 12.27 8.91 -1.64
C ALA A 102 13.01 7.81 -0.87
N GLY A 103 13.18 6.62 -1.46
CA GLY A 103 13.83 5.48 -0.83
C GLY A 103 12.94 4.73 0.17
N TRP A 104 13.37 3.51 0.51
CA TRP A 104 12.66 2.61 1.43
C TRP A 104 12.51 3.14 2.86
N ASP A 105 13.27 4.16 3.24
CA ASP A 105 13.14 4.81 4.54
C ASP A 105 11.91 5.73 4.61
N HIS A 106 11.21 6.00 3.50
CA HIS A 106 10.19 7.05 3.40
C HIS A 106 8.84 6.53 2.88
N VAL A 107 8.60 5.22 2.97
CA VAL A 107 7.35 4.58 2.53
C VAL A 107 6.68 3.83 3.69
N GLY A 108 5.36 3.80 3.70
CA GLY A 108 4.53 3.10 4.69
C GLY A 108 3.24 2.60 4.08
N ILE A 109 2.40 1.97 4.91
CA ILE A 109 1.09 1.45 4.52
C ILE A 109 -0.03 2.31 5.13
N GLY A 110 -1.05 2.59 4.32
CA GLY A 110 -2.31 3.20 4.76
C GLY A 110 -3.49 2.57 4.03
N GLY A 111 -4.02 1.49 4.58
CA GLY A 111 -5.03 0.65 3.97
C GLY A 111 -6.41 1.30 3.91
N ASP A 112 -6.72 2.19 4.85
CA ASP A 112 -8.02 2.87 4.94
C ASP A 112 -9.22 1.88 4.97
N PHE A 113 -8.99 0.70 5.56
CA PHE A 113 -10.04 -0.28 5.79
C PHE A 113 -11.17 0.34 6.63
N ASP A 114 -12.41 0.02 6.30
CA ASP A 114 -13.64 0.57 6.89
C ASP A 114 -13.85 2.09 6.71
N GLY A 115 -12.89 2.81 6.11
CA GLY A 115 -13.01 4.22 5.69
C GLY A 115 -13.55 4.40 4.26
N THR A 116 -13.60 3.32 3.48
CA THR A 116 -14.08 3.28 2.09
C THR A 116 -14.92 2.03 1.83
N VAL A 117 -15.83 2.12 0.86
CA VAL A 117 -16.55 0.96 0.30
C VAL A 117 -15.85 0.37 -0.93
N THR A 118 -14.72 0.93 -1.36
CA THR A 118 -13.97 0.50 -2.55
C THR A 118 -12.49 0.30 -2.24
N LEU A 119 -12.07 -0.96 -2.16
CA LEU A 119 -10.67 -1.39 -2.00
C LEU A 119 -10.13 -1.96 -3.31
N ALA A 120 -8.81 -1.97 -3.47
CA ALA A 120 -8.13 -2.60 -4.61
C ALA A 120 -8.56 -4.06 -4.78
N ASN A 121 -8.75 -4.51 -6.02
CA ASN A 121 -9.09 -5.91 -6.30
C ASN A 121 -8.01 -6.83 -5.74
N GLY A 122 -8.42 -7.87 -4.99
CA GLY A 122 -7.50 -8.79 -4.31
C GLY A 122 -7.14 -8.39 -2.87
N ILE A 123 -7.59 -7.21 -2.40
CA ILE A 123 -7.51 -6.77 -1.00
C ILE A 123 -8.93 -6.55 -0.48
N HIS A 124 -9.35 -7.33 0.51
CA HIS A 124 -10.70 -7.32 1.05
C HIS A 124 -10.74 -6.93 2.52
N SER A 125 -9.68 -7.23 3.27
CA SER A 125 -9.59 -6.93 4.70
C SER A 125 -8.14 -6.84 5.16
N VAL A 126 -7.95 -6.51 6.43
CA VAL A 126 -6.64 -6.57 7.10
C VAL A 126 -5.98 -7.95 7.03
N ALA A 127 -6.75 -9.03 6.79
CA ALA A 127 -6.20 -10.37 6.62
C ALA A 127 -5.43 -10.55 5.30
N ASP A 128 -5.56 -9.62 4.35
CA ASP A 128 -4.89 -9.69 3.04
C ASP A 128 -3.50 -9.04 3.02
N TYR A 129 -3.03 -8.50 4.16
CA TYR A 129 -1.68 -7.95 4.25
C TYR A 129 -0.58 -8.90 3.79
N PRO A 130 -0.56 -10.18 4.17
CA PRO A 130 0.44 -11.13 3.65
C PRO A 130 0.49 -11.19 2.12
N LYS A 131 -0.65 -11.09 1.42
CA LYS A 131 -0.70 -11.10 -0.06
C LYS A 131 -0.04 -9.86 -0.64
N LEU A 132 -0.26 -8.70 -0.04
CA LEU A 132 0.42 -7.46 -0.43
C LEU A 132 1.93 -7.58 -0.23
N LEU A 133 2.38 -8.08 0.93
CA LEU A 133 3.81 -8.23 1.21
C LEU A 133 4.47 -9.21 0.25
N GLU A 134 3.79 -10.30 -0.09
CA GLU A 134 4.23 -11.24 -1.11
C GLU A 134 4.40 -10.55 -2.47
N ALA A 135 3.41 -9.77 -2.92
CA ALA A 135 3.49 -9.03 -4.18
C ALA A 135 4.67 -8.04 -4.19
N VAL A 136 4.91 -7.32 -3.09
CA VAL A 136 6.05 -6.41 -2.94
C VAL A 136 7.39 -7.18 -2.96
N MET A 137 7.46 -8.33 -2.30
CA MET A 137 8.65 -9.21 -2.31
C MET A 137 8.94 -9.76 -3.70
N ARG A 138 7.91 -10.14 -4.48
CA ARG A 138 8.06 -10.57 -5.88
C ARG A 138 8.61 -9.46 -6.78
N ARG A 139 8.47 -8.18 -6.40
CA ARG A 139 9.12 -7.03 -7.06
C ARG A 139 10.54 -6.76 -6.55
N GLY A 140 11.13 -7.66 -5.76
CA GLY A 140 12.53 -7.63 -5.34
C GLY A 140 12.78 -6.98 -3.98
N ALA A 141 11.74 -6.72 -3.18
CA ALA A 141 11.93 -6.20 -1.83
C ALA A 141 12.56 -7.26 -0.90
N THR A 142 13.60 -6.85 -0.19
CA THR A 142 14.26 -7.64 0.87
C THR A 142 13.46 -7.60 2.16
N ASP A 143 13.71 -8.55 3.07
CA ASP A 143 13.06 -8.59 4.38
C ASP A 143 13.25 -7.28 5.16
N LYS A 144 14.45 -6.70 5.08
CA LYS A 144 14.75 -5.41 5.72
C LYS A 144 13.87 -4.28 5.16
N GLN A 145 13.60 -4.28 3.86
CA GLN A 145 12.75 -3.29 3.21
C GLN A 145 11.28 -3.50 3.56
N ILE A 146 10.83 -4.76 3.69
CA ILE A 146 9.48 -5.07 4.16
C ILE A 146 9.28 -4.59 5.59
N ARG A 147 10.23 -4.81 6.51
CA ARG A 147 10.13 -4.30 7.90
C ARG A 147 9.97 -2.78 7.96
N LYS A 148 10.73 -2.06 7.12
CA LYS A 148 10.59 -0.60 6.96
C LYS A 148 9.19 -0.21 6.50
N LEU A 149 8.70 -0.86 5.44
CA LEU A 149 7.39 -0.60 4.86
C LEU A 149 6.25 -0.81 5.86
N ILE A 150 6.28 -1.90 6.63
CA ILE A 150 5.14 -2.27 7.47
C ILE A 150 5.13 -1.61 8.85
N GLY A 151 6.26 -1.12 9.37
CA GLY A 151 6.29 -0.64 10.75
C GLY A 151 7.50 0.18 11.17
N GLU A 152 8.72 -0.19 10.77
CA GLU A 152 9.91 0.48 11.33
C GLU A 152 9.98 1.97 10.95
N ASN A 153 9.52 2.34 9.75
CA ASN A 153 9.51 3.75 9.34
C ASN A 153 8.55 4.60 10.17
N ILE A 154 7.33 4.11 10.42
CA ILE A 154 6.35 4.87 11.20
C ILE A 154 6.75 4.94 12.67
N LEU A 155 7.33 3.88 13.23
CA LEU A 155 7.91 3.90 14.58
C LEU A 155 9.07 4.90 14.70
N ARG A 156 9.94 4.98 13.68
CA ARG A 156 11.02 5.97 13.63
C ARG A 156 10.46 7.39 13.63
N VAL A 157 9.45 7.67 12.79
CA VAL A 157 8.80 8.99 12.72
C VAL A 157 8.12 9.33 14.05
N TRP A 158 7.41 8.39 14.65
CA TRP A 158 6.76 8.58 15.94
C TRP A 158 7.75 8.93 17.05
N SER A 159 8.86 8.18 17.14
CA SER A 159 9.92 8.46 18.10
C SER A 159 10.56 9.84 17.89
N GLN A 160 10.76 10.27 16.63
CA GLN A 160 11.25 11.61 16.33
C GLN A 160 10.24 12.70 16.71
N ASN A 161 8.93 12.44 16.56
CA ASN A 161 7.89 13.35 17.00
C ASN A 161 7.88 13.51 18.52
N GLU A 162 8.04 12.43 19.28
CA GLU A 162 8.15 12.49 20.76
C GLU A 162 9.35 13.33 21.19
N GLN A 163 10.53 13.10 20.59
CA GLN A 163 11.73 13.91 20.84
C GLN A 163 11.56 15.39 20.47
N ASN A 164 10.78 15.68 19.42
CA ASN A 164 10.46 17.06 19.07
C ASN A 164 9.47 17.66 20.07
N ALA A 165 8.43 16.93 20.47
CA ALA A 165 7.45 17.38 21.44
C ALA A 165 8.10 17.76 22.78
N GLU A 166 9.12 17.02 23.23
CA GLU A 166 9.91 17.35 24.43
C GLU A 166 10.55 18.75 24.36
N LYS A 167 11.00 19.18 23.18
CA LYS A 167 11.59 20.51 22.98
C LYS A 167 10.57 21.63 23.18
N PHE A 168 9.30 21.34 22.96
CA PHE A 168 8.17 22.26 23.06
C PHE A 168 7.35 22.04 24.35
N ALA A 169 7.78 21.19 25.27
CA ALA A 169 7.00 20.81 26.45
C ALA A 169 6.67 21.99 27.38
N SER A 170 7.44 23.08 27.33
CA SER A 170 7.19 24.32 28.07
C SER A 170 6.29 25.31 27.33
N GLU A 171 6.02 25.09 26.04
CA GLU A 171 5.14 25.96 25.26
C GLU A 171 3.67 25.66 25.56
N LYS A 172 2.85 26.70 25.59
CA LYS A 172 1.41 26.53 25.77
C LYS A 172 0.77 26.07 24.46
N PRO A 173 -0.26 25.21 24.51
CA PRO A 173 -1.01 24.85 23.31
C PRO A 173 -1.64 26.10 22.70
N ILE A 174 -1.78 26.10 21.37
CA ILE A 174 -2.53 27.14 20.66
C ILE A 174 -4.02 26.92 20.94
N GLU A 175 -4.63 27.86 21.66
CA GLU A 175 -6.07 27.89 21.94
C GLU A 175 -6.82 28.91 21.06
N ASP A 176 -6.14 29.50 20.07
CA ASP A 176 -6.69 30.56 19.23
C ASP A 176 -7.94 30.10 18.47
N VAL A 177 -9.00 30.90 18.61
CA VAL A 177 -10.21 30.79 17.78
C VAL A 177 -10.05 31.76 16.62
N TRP A 178 -9.93 31.23 15.39
CA TRP A 178 -9.88 32.06 14.20
C TRP A 178 -11.20 32.81 14.01
N GLU A 179 -11.22 34.13 14.25
CA GLU A 179 -12.42 34.99 14.25
C GLU A 179 -13.19 34.98 12.91
N GLY A 180 -12.51 34.69 11.80
CA GLY A 180 -13.13 34.56 10.47
C GLY A 180 -13.66 33.16 10.14
N ARG A 181 -13.49 32.18 11.03
CA ARG A 181 -13.91 30.80 10.78
C ARG A 181 -15.42 30.66 10.91
N SER A 182 -16.09 30.42 9.79
CA SER A 182 -17.48 29.94 9.81
C SER A 182 -17.50 28.46 10.17
N TRP A 183 -18.01 28.14 11.35
CA TRP A 183 -18.19 26.75 11.79
C TRP A 183 -19.57 26.26 11.34
N SER A 184 -19.61 25.25 10.48
CA SER A 184 -20.81 24.42 10.34
C SER A 184 -20.68 23.24 11.29
N ARG A 185 -21.63 23.10 12.20
CA ARG A 185 -21.72 21.88 13.01
C ARG A 185 -22.19 20.75 12.10
N TRP A 186 -21.27 19.91 11.67
CA TRP A 186 -21.64 18.66 11.03
C TRP A 186 -22.17 17.73 12.12
N ASN A 187 -23.49 17.72 12.32
CA ASN A 187 -24.17 16.70 13.10
C ASN A 187 -24.19 15.41 12.28
N ASN A 188 -23.03 14.77 12.11
CA ASN A 188 -22.99 13.43 11.53
C ASN A 188 -23.56 12.50 12.60
N PRO A 189 -24.58 11.67 12.31
CA PRO A 189 -24.93 10.59 13.19
C PRO A 189 -23.83 9.50 13.14
N LEU A 190 -22.63 9.85 13.61
CA LEU A 190 -21.62 8.89 14.05
C LEU A 190 -21.76 8.43 15.52
N PRO A 191 -22.94 8.40 16.20
CA PRO A 191 -23.01 7.85 17.54
C PRO A 191 -23.13 6.32 17.54
N ASN A 192 -23.21 5.65 16.39
CA ASN A 192 -23.47 4.20 16.35
C ASN A 192 -22.33 3.36 16.96
N MET A 193 -21.16 3.94 17.24
CA MET A 193 -20.10 3.23 17.97
C MET A 193 -20.07 3.54 19.47
N ILE A 194 -20.87 4.49 19.95
CA ILE A 194 -20.90 4.89 21.36
C ILE A 194 -21.63 3.83 22.19
N PRO A 195 -21.01 3.29 23.27
CA PRO A 195 -21.68 2.38 24.18
C PRO A 195 -22.98 2.99 24.73
N GLY A 196 -24.11 2.29 24.54
CA GLY A 196 -25.42 2.73 25.03
C GLY A 196 -26.24 3.60 24.06
N ASN A 197 -25.75 3.88 22.85
CA ASN A 197 -26.59 4.51 21.82
C ASN A 197 -27.66 3.52 21.32
N PRO A 198 -28.97 3.85 21.34
CA PRO A 198 -30.03 2.99 20.80
C PRO A 198 -29.89 2.70 19.30
N ASP A 199 -29.19 3.54 18.53
CA ASP A 199 -28.96 3.38 17.10
C ASP A 199 -27.65 2.63 16.77
N ARG A 200 -26.93 2.09 17.77
CA ARG A 200 -25.70 1.32 17.59
C ARG A 200 -25.96 0.00 16.87
N ILE A 201 -25.43 -0.13 15.66
CA ILE A 201 -25.37 -1.39 14.91
C ILE A 201 -24.29 -2.26 15.57
N GLN A 202 -24.58 -3.54 15.83
CA GLN A 202 -23.55 -4.44 16.35
C GLN A 202 -22.47 -4.66 15.30
N ALA A 203 -21.20 -4.80 15.73
CA ALA A 203 -20.06 -4.98 14.82
C ALA A 203 -20.27 -6.13 13.82
N LEU A 204 -21.01 -7.18 14.20
CA LEU A 204 -21.32 -8.35 13.38
C LEU A 204 -22.43 -8.12 12.34
N GLU A 205 -23.12 -6.97 12.39
CA GLU A 205 -24.28 -6.62 11.57
C GLU A 205 -24.01 -5.42 10.66
N TYR A 206 -22.76 -4.95 10.61
CA TYR A 206 -22.35 -4.00 9.58
C TYR A 206 -22.44 -4.65 8.19
N PRO A 207 -23.03 -3.96 7.19
CA PRO A 207 -23.25 -4.50 5.85
C PRO A 207 -21.96 -4.76 5.06
#